data_AF-A0A9W9BXN3-F1
#
_entry.id   AF-A0A9W9BXN3-F1
#
_cell.length_a   1.000
_cell.length_b   1.000
_cell.length_c   1.000
_cell.angle_alpha   90.00
_cell.angle_beta   90.00
_cell.angle_gamma   90.00
#
_symmetry.space_group_name_H-M   'P 1'
#
loop_
_entity.id
_entity.type
_entity.pdbx_description
1 polymer ?
#
loop_
_entity_poly.entity_id
_entity_poly.type
_entity_poly.pdbx_seq_one_letter_code
_entity_poly.pdbx_strand_id
1 'polypeptide(L)'
;MVTPNKFPEKLLKETVKTWKSTKRGKKPLPLLDGKRKWFIHLDQMSPKDSPFGDKLPITTFSDIILRICSSMRAWNSLQNEYLYAQQEGRNIRIDLILNPWDSSMDCGNEFRYFVPPPAARGLEATVEALKLSAVSQYR
;
A
#
# COMPACT_ATOMS: atom_id res chain seq x y z
N MET A 1 15.75 18.72 19.91
CA MET A 1 15.21 17.36 20.03
C MET A 1 13.92 17.30 19.23
N VAL A 2 13.89 16.52 18.14
CA VAL A 2 12.67 16.34 17.34
C VAL A 2 11.82 15.32 18.08
N THR A 3 10.68 15.74 18.62
CA THR A 3 9.70 14.82 19.18
C THR A 3 9.25 13.90 18.04
N PRO A 4 9.44 12.57 18.12
CA PRO A 4 8.94 11.70 17.06
C PRO A 4 7.44 11.93 16.97
N ASN A 5 6.92 12.15 15.75
CA ASN A 5 5.49 12.28 15.49
C ASN A 5 4.78 11.08 16.11
N LYS A 6 4.22 11.24 17.30
CA LYS A 6 3.48 10.18 17.98
C LYS A 6 2.08 10.21 17.42
N PHE A 7 1.72 9.18 16.65
CA PHE A 7 0.34 8.98 16.28
C PHE A 7 -0.51 8.89 17.58
N PRO A 8 -1.61 9.64 17.71
CA PRO A 8 -2.36 9.68 18.96
C PRO A 8 -2.84 8.28 19.37
N GLU A 9 -2.36 7.79 20.51
CA GLU A 9 -2.59 6.39 20.92
C GLU A 9 -4.07 6.07 21.10
N LYS A 10 -4.85 7.03 21.62
CA LYS A 10 -6.30 6.92 21.74
C LYS A 10 -6.96 6.70 20.38
N LEU A 11 -6.59 7.51 19.39
CA LEU A 11 -7.12 7.41 18.02
C LEU A 11 -6.75 6.08 17.38
N LEU A 12 -5.52 5.61 17.58
CA LEU A 12 -5.09 4.29 17.10
C LEU A 12 -5.96 3.18 17.70
N LYS A 13 -6.11 3.17 19.02
CA LYS A 13 -6.91 2.16 19.74
C LYS A 13 -8.37 2.18 19.28
N GLU A 14 -8.97 3.35 19.12
CA GLU A 14 -10.34 3.52 18.63
C GLU A 14 -10.51 3.04 17.18
N THR A 15 -9.56 3.39 16.29
CA THR A 15 -9.57 2.97 14.88
C THR A 15 -9.43 1.45 14.77
N VAL A 16 -8.46 0.87 15.49
CA VAL A 16 -8.25 -0.58 15.54
C VAL A 16 -9.50 -1.28 16.07
N LYS A 17 -10.09 -0.79 17.17
CA LYS A 17 -11.34 -1.35 17.73
C LYS A 17 -12.47 -1.32 16.70
N THR A 18 -12.64 -0.19 16.03
CA THR A 18 -13.70 0.02 15.03
C THR A 18 -13.52 -0.94 13.86
N TRP A 19 -12.33 -1.02 13.26
CA TRP A 19 -12.09 -1.94 12.15
C TRP A 19 -12.31 -3.40 12.54
N LYS A 20 -11.79 -3.83 13.71
CA LYS A 20 -11.96 -5.19 14.24
C LYS A 20 -13.41 -5.56 14.53
N SER A 21 -14.30 -4.58 14.73
CA SER A 21 -15.73 -4.84 14.93
C SER A 21 -16.45 -5.28 13.65
N THR A 22 -15.93 -4.91 12.48
CA THR A 22 -16.55 -5.19 11.18
C THR A 22 -16.28 -6.63 10.70
N LYS A 23 -17.20 -7.20 9.90
CA LYS A 23 -17.02 -8.54 9.30
C LYS A 23 -15.73 -8.63 8.46
N ARG A 24 -15.40 -7.58 7.71
CA ARG A 24 -14.19 -7.52 6.87
C ARG A 24 -12.92 -7.38 7.71
N GLY A 25 -12.92 -6.49 8.72
CA GLY A 25 -11.75 -6.28 9.58
C GLY A 25 -11.42 -7.45 10.51
N LYS A 26 -12.37 -8.38 10.74
CA LYS A 26 -12.09 -9.65 11.43
C LYS A 26 -11.28 -10.63 10.58
N LYS A 27 -11.44 -10.63 9.25
CA LYS A 27 -10.79 -11.57 8.34
C LYS A 27 -9.25 -11.58 8.41
N PRO A 28 -8.55 -10.43 8.45
CA PRO A 28 -7.08 -10.43 8.51
C PRO A 28 -6.52 -10.71 9.91
N LEU A 29 -7.34 -10.78 10.97
CA LEU A 29 -6.83 -10.99 12.33
C LEU A 29 -6.00 -12.26 12.53
N PRO A 30 -6.39 -13.43 11.97
CA PRO A 30 -5.56 -14.63 12.06
C PRO A 30 -4.23 -14.52 11.31
N LEU A 31 -4.10 -13.56 10.38
CA LEU A 31 -2.86 -13.31 9.63
C LEU A 31 -1.96 -12.31 10.36
N LEU A 32 -2.52 -11.45 11.21
CA LEU A 32 -1.84 -10.36 11.93
C LEU A 32 -1.65 -10.73 13.41
N ASP A 33 -1.00 -11.87 13.62
CA ASP A 33 -0.82 -12.55 14.89
C ASP A 33 0.45 -12.11 15.66
N GLY A 34 1.19 -11.12 15.14
CA GLY A 34 2.48 -10.71 15.69
C GLY A 34 3.66 -11.61 15.32
N LYS A 35 3.42 -12.74 14.62
CA LYS A 35 4.46 -13.70 14.21
C LYS A 35 4.72 -13.62 12.72
N ARG A 36 3.67 -13.64 11.90
CA ARG A 36 3.78 -13.52 10.45
C ARG A 36 4.13 -12.09 10.09
N LYS A 37 5.04 -11.97 9.12
CA LYS A 37 5.60 -10.70 8.65
C LYS A 37 5.03 -10.38 7.28
N TRP A 38 4.58 -9.14 7.11
CA TRP A 38 3.89 -8.71 5.90
C TRP A 38 4.44 -7.39 5.37
N PHE A 39 4.42 -7.23 4.06
CA PHE A 39 4.44 -5.97 3.35
C PHE A 39 3.01 -5.66 2.89
N ILE A 40 2.49 -4.47 3.18
CA ILE A 40 1.13 -4.10 2.75
C ILE A 40 1.17 -3.10 1.60
N HIS A 41 0.11 -3.14 0.79
CA HIS A 41 -0.25 -2.03 -0.07
C HIS A 41 -1.77 -1.92 -0.21
N LEU A 42 -2.20 -0.75 -0.65
CA LEU A 42 -3.56 -0.51 -1.14
C LEU A 42 -3.58 -0.73 -2.66
N ASP A 43 -4.74 -0.50 -3.29
CA ASP A 43 -4.92 -0.74 -4.73
C ASP A 43 -3.88 -0.04 -5.61
N GLN A 44 -3.55 1.21 -5.31
CA GLN A 44 -2.65 2.02 -6.14
C GLN A 44 -1.23 2.11 -5.60
N MET A 45 -1.03 1.98 -4.29
CA MET A 45 0.24 2.30 -3.68
C MET A 45 0.47 1.68 -2.30
N SER A 46 1.73 1.35 -2.03
CA SER A 46 2.22 0.97 -0.71
C SER A 46 2.53 2.21 0.13
N PRO A 47 2.25 2.20 1.46
CA PRO A 47 2.52 3.31 2.36
C PRO A 47 4.01 3.43 2.76
N LYS A 48 4.93 3.29 1.79
CA LYS A 48 6.39 3.32 1.99
C LYS A 48 6.89 4.67 2.54
N ASP A 49 6.14 5.74 2.36
CA ASP A 49 6.44 7.08 2.89
C ASP A 49 6.01 7.28 4.35
N SER A 50 5.43 6.25 5.00
CA SER A 50 5.11 6.31 6.43
C SER A 50 6.40 6.46 7.26
N PRO A 51 6.42 7.36 8.26
CA PRO A 51 7.54 7.49 9.19
C PRO A 51 7.70 6.27 10.11
N PHE A 52 6.71 5.37 10.16
CA PHE A 52 6.72 4.16 10.99
C PHE A 52 7.31 2.93 10.26
N GLY A 53 8.04 3.17 9.17
CA GLY A 53 9.03 2.26 8.62
C GLY A 53 8.62 1.60 7.30
N ASP A 54 9.27 2.03 6.21
CA ASP A 54 9.24 1.30 4.93
C ASP A 54 9.94 -0.06 5.05
N LYS A 55 10.99 -0.13 5.88
CA LYS A 55 11.94 -1.25 5.97
C LYS A 55 11.60 -2.30 7.03
N LEU A 56 10.49 -2.12 7.75
CA LEU A 56 10.08 -3.07 8.78
C LEU A 56 8.90 -3.90 8.27
N PRO A 57 8.79 -5.17 8.69
CA PRO A 57 7.58 -5.93 8.45
C PRO A 57 6.42 -5.43 9.31
N ILE A 58 5.21 -5.63 8.82
CA ILE A 58 3.96 -5.52 9.57
C ILE A 58 3.65 -6.87 10.17
N THR A 59 3.28 -6.88 11.45
CA THR A 59 2.92 -8.12 12.14
C THR A 59 1.59 -8.01 12.86
N THR A 60 1.15 -6.80 13.18
CA THR A 60 -0.09 -6.52 13.90
C THR A 60 -1.02 -5.61 13.13
N PHE A 61 -2.29 -5.61 13.53
CA PHE A 61 -3.28 -4.69 13.01
C PHE A 61 -2.96 -3.22 13.31
N SER A 62 -2.34 -2.95 14.47
CA SER A 62 -1.92 -1.61 14.85
C SER A 62 -0.86 -1.08 13.89
N ASP A 63 0.08 -1.93 13.46
CA ASP A 63 1.12 -1.56 12.48
C ASP A 63 0.49 -1.12 11.16
N ILE A 64 -0.57 -1.80 10.71
CA ILE A 64 -1.31 -1.44 9.49
C ILE A 64 -1.93 -0.05 9.62
N ILE A 65 -2.69 0.18 10.70
CA ILE A 65 -3.36 1.47 10.92
C ILE A 65 -2.33 2.59 11.02
N LEU A 66 -1.25 2.38 11.77
CA LEU A 66 -0.16 3.35 11.88
C LEU A 66 0.41 3.70 10.51
N ARG A 67 0.71 2.72 9.65
CA ARG A 67 1.27 2.97 8.32
C ARG A 67 0.31 3.68 7.38
N ILE A 68 -0.93 3.21 7.30
CA ILE A 68 -1.95 3.82 6.43
C ILE A 68 -2.24 5.25 6.88
N CYS A 69 -2.45 5.49 8.18
CA CYS A 69 -2.86 6.79 8.68
C CYS A 69 -1.71 7.81 8.80
N SER A 70 -0.47 7.41 8.52
CA SER A 70 0.70 8.31 8.53
C SER A 70 1.38 8.44 7.16
N SER A 71 0.81 7.85 6.11
CA SER A 71 1.33 7.86 4.75
C SER A 71 0.52 8.81 3.88
N MET A 72 1.20 9.74 3.21
CA MET A 72 0.59 10.63 2.21
C MET A 72 0.19 9.84 0.96
N ARG A 73 0.94 8.80 0.60
CA ARG A 73 0.56 7.87 -0.48
C ARG A 73 -0.76 7.18 -0.17
N ALA A 74 -0.91 6.63 1.04
CA ALA A 74 -2.16 6.00 1.45
C ALA A 74 -3.32 7.01 1.45
N TRP A 75 -3.10 8.21 2.00
CA TRP A 75 -4.08 9.30 1.96
C TRP A 75 -4.55 9.61 0.53
N ASN A 76 -3.61 9.81 -0.40
CA ASN A 76 -3.92 10.08 -1.80
C ASN A 76 -4.69 8.93 -2.46
N SER A 77 -4.33 7.67 -2.15
CA SER A 77 -5.05 6.50 -2.64
C SER A 77 -6.50 6.47 -2.15
N LEU A 78 -6.73 6.76 -0.86
CA LEU A 78 -8.08 6.80 -0.27
C LEU A 78 -8.91 7.96 -0.86
N GLN A 79 -8.30 9.14 -1.01
CA GLN A 79 -8.92 10.33 -1.60
C GLN A 79 -9.33 10.10 -3.06
N ASN A 80 -8.42 9.57 -3.88
CA ASN A 80 -8.69 9.31 -5.29
C ASN A 80 -9.84 8.32 -5.46
N GLU A 81 -9.81 7.22 -4.69
CA GLU A 81 -10.87 6.22 -4.74
C GLU A 81 -12.22 6.78 -4.27
N TYR A 82 -12.23 7.64 -3.26
CA TYR A 82 -13.44 8.37 -2.87
C TYR A 82 -13.99 9.21 -4.04
N LEU A 83 -13.14 10.00 -4.69
CA LEU A 83 -13.53 10.86 -5.81
C LEU A 83 -14.05 10.04 -7.00
N TYR A 84 -13.35 8.98 -7.40
CA TYR A 84 -13.79 8.10 -8.49
C TYR A 84 -15.11 7.39 -8.18
N ALA A 85 -15.27 6.88 -6.95
CA ALA A 85 -16.50 6.24 -6.53
C ALA A 85 -17.70 7.20 -6.58
N GLN A 86 -17.51 8.46 -6.21
CA GLN A 86 -18.55 9.48 -6.34
C GLN A 86 -18.90 9.80 -7.80
N GLN A 87 -17.90 9.94 -8.67
CA GLN A 87 -18.11 10.23 -10.09
C GLN A 87 -18.85 9.09 -10.81
N GLU A 88 -18.55 7.84 -10.45
CA GLU A 88 -19.14 6.64 -11.05
C GLU A 88 -20.43 6.19 -10.35
N GLY A 89 -20.86 6.86 -9.28
CA GLY A 89 -22.06 6.49 -8.52
C GLY A 89 -21.98 5.11 -7.85
N ARG A 90 -20.77 4.67 -7.49
CA ARG A 90 -20.52 3.36 -6.89
C ARG A 90 -20.09 3.47 -5.43
N ASN A 91 -20.14 2.35 -4.72
CA ASN A 91 -19.59 2.28 -3.37
C ASN A 91 -18.06 2.33 -3.40
N ILE A 92 -17.48 3.03 -2.41
CA ILE A 92 -16.03 3.07 -2.17
C ILE A 92 -15.56 1.67 -1.84
N ARG A 93 -14.53 1.20 -2.55
CA ARG A 93 -13.89 -0.08 -2.26
C ARG A 93 -12.39 0.07 -2.34
N ILE A 94 -11.73 -0.28 -1.24
CA ILE A 94 -10.27 -0.30 -1.16
C ILE A 94 -9.85 -1.67 -0.68
N ASP A 95 -9.03 -2.34 -1.47
CA ASP A 95 -8.49 -3.64 -1.09
C ASP A 95 -7.16 -3.44 -0.33
N LEU A 96 -7.07 -4.09 0.83
CA LEU A 96 -5.86 -4.15 1.63
C LEU A 96 -5.15 -5.47 1.32
N ILE A 97 -3.97 -5.37 0.71
CA ILE A 97 -3.23 -6.53 0.23
C ILE A 97 -2.06 -6.79 1.19
N LEU A 98 -1.91 -8.05 1.60
CA LEU A 98 -0.85 -8.51 2.50
C LEU A 98 0.08 -9.44 1.73
N ASN A 99 1.23 -8.93 1.31
CA ASN A 99 2.28 -9.73 0.69
C ASN A 99 3.22 -10.27 1.77
N PRO A 100 3.60 -11.56 1.75
CA PRO A 100 4.59 -12.10 2.69
C PRO A 100 5.87 -11.25 2.67
N TRP A 101 6.39 -10.93 3.85
CA TRP A 101 7.65 -10.23 3.97
C TRP A 101 8.82 -11.17 3.68
N ASP A 102 9.68 -10.77 2.75
CA ASP A 102 10.92 -11.46 2.46
C ASP A 102 12.10 -10.65 3.02
N SER A 103 12.73 -11.16 4.09
CA SER A 103 13.92 -10.53 4.67
C SER A 103 15.20 -10.75 3.87
N SER A 104 15.18 -11.64 2.88
CA SER A 104 16.31 -11.88 1.97
C SER A 104 16.28 -11.01 0.73
N MET A 105 15.22 -10.21 0.54
CA MET A 105 15.11 -9.28 -0.59
C MET A 105 16.21 -8.22 -0.53
N ASP A 106 17.08 -8.23 -1.54
CA ASP A 106 18.11 -7.21 -1.73
C ASP A 106 17.53 -6.04 -2.54
N CYS A 107 17.29 -4.91 -1.87
CA CYS A 107 16.81 -3.68 -2.53
C CYS A 107 17.79 -3.14 -3.57
N GLY A 108 19.07 -3.54 -3.55
CA GLY A 108 20.04 -3.22 -4.60
C GLY A 108 19.65 -3.78 -5.97
N ASN A 109 18.82 -4.84 -5.98
CA ASN A 109 18.26 -5.50 -7.15
C ASN A 109 16.80 -5.11 -7.43
N GLU A 110 16.28 -4.03 -6.83
CA GLU A 110 14.99 -3.47 -7.21
C GLU A 110 15.17 -2.58 -8.47
N PHE A 111 14.37 -2.83 -9.51
CA PHE A 111 14.45 -2.09 -10.78
C PHE A 111 13.08 -1.56 -11.19
N ARG A 112 13.06 -0.39 -11.83
CA ARG A 112 11.89 0.19 -12.50
C ARG A 112 12.01 -0.01 -14.00
N TYR A 113 11.01 -0.68 -14.56
CA TYR A 113 10.89 -0.95 -16.00
C TYR A 113 9.93 0.06 -16.63
N PHE A 114 10.30 0.63 -17.76
CA PHE A 114 9.49 1.59 -18.50
C PHE A 114 8.98 0.94 -19.79
N VAL A 115 7.65 0.82 -19.89
CA VAL A 115 6.97 0.21 -21.03
C VAL A 115 6.03 1.25 -21.65
N PRO A 116 6.45 1.99 -22.69
CA PRO A 116 5.61 3.01 -23.31
C PRO A 116 4.43 2.35 -24.04
N PRO A 117 3.29 3.06 -24.14
CA PRO A 117 2.14 2.55 -24.86
C PRO A 117 2.48 2.32 -26.34
N PRO A 118 1.96 1.25 -26.99
CA PRO A 118 2.19 0.98 -28.42
C PRO A 118 1.85 2.17 -29.33
N ALA A 119 0.82 2.94 -28.96
CA ALA A 119 0.40 4.15 -29.65
C ALA A 119 1.51 5.21 -29.77
N ALA A 120 2.43 5.31 -28.81
CA ALA A 120 3.58 6.22 -28.90
C ALA A 120 4.56 5.86 -30.04
N ARG A 121 4.42 4.66 -30.62
CA ARG A 121 5.19 4.16 -31.78
C ARG A 121 4.31 3.93 -33.01
N GLY A 122 3.06 4.41 -33.00
CA GLY A 122 2.12 4.23 -34.11
C GLY A 122 1.60 2.80 -34.30
N LEU A 123 1.64 1.97 -33.26
CA LEU A 123 1.14 0.59 -33.29
C LEU A 123 -0.22 0.48 -32.59
N GLU A 124 -1.02 -0.50 -33.00
CA GLU A 124 -2.24 -0.88 -32.27
C GLU A 124 -1.92 -1.36 -30.85
N ALA A 125 -2.84 -1.12 -29.93
CA ALA A 125 -2.69 -1.46 -28.51
C ALA A 125 -2.94 -2.95 -28.26
N THR A 126 -2.04 -3.81 -28.76
CA THR A 126 -2.03 -5.25 -28.45
C THR A 126 -0.97 -5.57 -27.39
N VAL A 127 -1.13 -6.71 -26.72
CA VAL A 127 -0.17 -7.16 -25.68
C VAL A 127 1.20 -7.44 -26.31
N GLU A 128 1.22 -7.99 -27.52
CA GLU A 128 2.41 -8.30 -28.31
C GLU A 128 3.16 -7.03 -28.74
N ALA A 129 2.44 -5.91 -28.84
CA ALA A 129 3.04 -4.64 -29.17
C ALA A 129 3.77 -4.01 -27.97
N LEU A 130 3.55 -4.44 -26.73
CA LEU A 130 4.26 -3.92 -25.56
C LEU A 130 5.75 -4.25 -25.65
N LYS A 131 6.61 -3.23 -25.57
CA LYS A 131 8.07 -3.45 -25.48
C LYS A 131 8.68 -2.59 -24.39
N LEU A 132 9.66 -3.15 -23.71
CA LEU A 132 10.49 -2.44 -22.75
C LEU A 132 11.36 -1.40 -23.46
N SER A 133 11.34 -0.15 -22.98
CA SER A 133 12.17 0.92 -23.55
C SER A 133 13.37 1.27 -22.68
N ALA A 134 13.23 1.16 -21.36
CA ALA A 134 14.30 1.49 -20.42
C ALA A 134 14.14 0.72 -19.10
N VAL A 135 15.25 0.55 -18.40
CA VAL A 135 15.31 0.03 -17.04
C VAL A 135 16.16 0.97 -16.20
N SER A 136 15.72 1.29 -14.99
CA SER A 136 16.48 2.05 -14.01
C SER A 136 16.56 1.27 -12.70
N GLN A 137 17.67 1.39 -11.97
CA GLN A 137 17.70 0.96 -10.59
C GLN A 137 16.67 1.76 -9.78
N TYR A 138 15.89 1.07 -8.94
CA TYR A 138 14.95 1.69 -8.02
C TYR A 138 15.73 2.12 -6.78
N ARG A 139 15.83 3.43 -6.56
CA ARG A 139 16.48 4.03 -5.40
C ARG A 139 15.45 4.69 -4.49
#